data_AF-A0A9W8P2N2-F1
#
_entry.id   AF-A0A9W8P2N2-F1
#
_cell.length_a   1.000
_cell.length_b   1.000
_cell.length_c   1.000
_cell.angle_alpha   90.00
_cell.angle_beta   90.00
_cell.angle_gamma   90.00
#
_symmetry.space_group_name_H-M   'P 1'
#
loop_
_entity.id
_entity.type
_entity.pdbx_description
1 polymer ?
#
loop_
_entity_poly.entity_id
_entity_poly.type
_entity_poly.pdbx_seq_one_letter_code
_entity_poly.pdbx_strand_id
1 'polypeptide(L)'
;MIPGILKFALVSWVVKAVANVKMCNKVYSVRGEARRILFGIAWPFLLNIFWEPKSISILRHQYWEYNEKIEIQNRRIAGRKANDESWLPLKTYNTSRNLFTKAAPASRSPITTGLYATALILSTGLFAVYYFDSRSALHRYVIMPVLRQTLDAESSHKLAVKVLRSGLGPKDPVTDDENLTFNLWGHQISNPVGLAAGFDKDGEAIDGLFDLGFSWVEIGSITPKPQPGNPKPRVFRLSEDNAIINRYGFPSQGHATVLSRIRARLPIFLAGEQETASLRDGSLLAVNLGKNKESPADSVEDFVAGVRTFGPYSDVLVVNVSSPNTPGLRGLQNKASLETLLTSVTQARDHLPISSINSQRPRLVLKIAPDLDQSQIEDIAGVIMGTGIDGVIVSNTTIQRPSHLKSASRTEIGGLSGSPIKHYTLTAVKTLRANLPSHIPIIGCGGISSGEDALEYARAGATMVQVYTSFGYDGVGTCRRIKDQIVEKLQKEGTTWAKIVEKAVDEFSLKDELPKVKPGEGTVNQLIEEAEHLNKLLDKFGSKMDSVNDRTIAAASQPML
;
A
#
# COMPACT_ATOMS: atom_id res chain seq x y z
N MET A 1 -29.73 -12.03 19.23
CA MET A 1 -29.30 -12.95 20.31
C MET A 1 -28.48 -14.17 19.82
N ILE A 2 -27.86 -14.09 18.64
CA ILE A 2 -26.99 -15.13 18.04
C ILE A 2 -25.45 -14.96 18.32
N PRO A 3 -24.91 -13.79 18.78
CA PRO A 3 -23.46 -13.63 18.97
C PRO A 3 -22.82 -14.52 20.06
N GLY A 4 -23.60 -14.88 21.09
CA GLY A 4 -23.10 -15.67 22.23
C GLY A 4 -22.82 -17.12 21.86
N ILE A 5 -23.68 -17.72 21.04
CA ILE A 5 -23.60 -19.14 20.65
C ILE A 5 -22.41 -19.35 19.71
N LEU A 6 -22.13 -18.41 18.80
CA LEU A 6 -20.98 -18.49 17.91
C LEU A 6 -19.64 -18.27 18.64
N LYS A 7 -19.61 -17.38 19.64
CA LYS A 7 -18.46 -17.25 20.55
C LYS A 7 -18.22 -18.54 21.34
N PHE A 8 -19.28 -19.17 21.82
CA PHE A 8 -19.17 -20.44 22.54
C PHE A 8 -18.75 -21.60 21.64
N ALA A 9 -19.20 -21.62 20.38
CA ALA A 9 -18.80 -22.61 19.39
C ALA A 9 -17.32 -22.46 19.01
N LEU A 10 -16.84 -21.22 18.83
CA LEU A 10 -15.43 -20.94 18.55
C LEU A 10 -14.53 -21.26 19.75
N VAL A 11 -14.94 -20.89 20.96
CA VAL A 11 -14.23 -21.26 22.21
C VAL A 11 -14.24 -22.77 22.41
N SER A 12 -15.37 -23.44 22.18
CA SER A 12 -15.47 -24.91 22.26
C SER A 12 -14.60 -25.60 21.21
N TRP A 13 -14.52 -25.07 19.99
CA TRP A 13 -13.67 -25.59 18.93
C TRP A 13 -12.18 -25.39 19.23
N VAL A 14 -11.78 -24.21 19.70
CA VAL A 14 -10.40 -23.91 20.13
C VAL A 14 -10.02 -24.72 21.37
N VAL A 15 -10.90 -24.85 22.36
CA VAL A 15 -10.67 -25.66 23.56
C VAL A 15 -10.58 -27.15 23.20
N LYS A 16 -11.39 -27.65 22.26
CA LYS A 16 -11.29 -29.02 21.74
C LYS A 16 -10.01 -29.24 20.93
N ALA A 17 -9.59 -28.27 20.13
CA ALA A 17 -8.32 -28.31 19.41
C ALA A 17 -7.12 -28.34 20.39
N VAL A 18 -7.16 -27.52 21.43
CA VAL A 18 -6.12 -27.46 22.48
C VAL A 18 -6.13 -28.71 23.38
N ALA A 19 -7.31 -29.26 23.70
CA ALA A 19 -7.43 -30.50 24.46
C ALA A 19 -6.90 -31.71 23.66
N ASN A 20 -7.12 -31.74 22.35
CA ASN A 20 -6.55 -32.76 21.46
C ASN A 20 -5.02 -32.66 21.36
N VAL A 21 -4.45 -31.45 21.41
CA VAL A 21 -2.99 -31.24 21.46
C VAL A 21 -2.40 -31.64 22.83
N LYS A 22 -3.13 -31.45 23.94
CA LYS A 22 -2.69 -31.90 25.28
C LYS A 22 -2.70 -33.43 25.44
N MET A 23 -3.57 -34.15 24.73
CA MET A 23 -3.62 -35.62 24.79
C MET A 23 -2.45 -36.31 24.05
N CYS A 24 -1.81 -35.63 23.10
CA CYS A 24 -0.65 -36.17 22.36
C CYS A 24 0.70 -36.04 23.09
N ASN A 25 0.76 -35.39 24.25
CA ASN A 25 2.03 -34.99 24.90
C ASN A 25 2.49 -35.91 26.04
N LYS A 26 2.33 -37.23 25.92
CA LYS A 26 2.90 -38.17 26.91
C LYS A 26 3.98 -39.11 26.39
N VAL A 27 4.41 -38.98 25.14
CA VAL A 27 5.53 -39.77 24.61
C VAL A 27 6.38 -38.89 23.70
N TYR A 28 7.69 -38.90 23.97
CA TYR A 28 8.81 -38.22 23.30
C TYR A 28 9.24 -36.84 23.81
N SER A 29 10.37 -36.92 24.53
CA SER A 29 11.33 -35.87 24.85
C SER A 29 11.92 -35.25 23.57
N VAL A 30 11.30 -34.18 23.06
CA VAL A 30 11.97 -33.23 22.14
C VAL A 30 11.61 -31.80 22.55
N ARG A 31 12.57 -31.19 23.26
CA ARG A 31 12.95 -29.77 23.37
C ARG A 31 11.90 -28.70 23.76
N GLY A 32 12.24 -27.96 24.82
CA GLY A 32 11.50 -26.82 25.37
C GLY A 32 11.35 -25.57 24.48
N GLU A 33 11.96 -25.54 23.29
CA GLU A 33 11.84 -24.43 22.33
C GLU A 33 10.43 -24.31 21.71
N ALA A 34 9.79 -25.43 21.34
CA ALA A 34 8.46 -25.41 20.72
C ALA A 34 7.36 -24.95 21.71
N ARG A 35 7.55 -25.22 23.01
CA ARG A 35 6.68 -24.72 24.09
C ARG A 35 6.78 -23.21 24.25
N ARG A 36 7.98 -22.62 24.10
CA ARG A 36 8.19 -21.17 24.14
C ARG A 36 7.59 -20.44 22.94
N ILE A 37 7.65 -21.04 21.75
CA ILE A 37 7.13 -20.40 20.52
C ILE A 37 5.59 -20.46 20.48
N LEU A 38 4.97 -21.62 20.74
CA LEU A 38 3.50 -21.74 20.70
C LEU A 38 2.78 -21.05 21.87
N PHE A 39 3.32 -21.13 23.09
CA PHE A 39 2.63 -20.58 24.28
C PHE A 39 3.22 -19.25 24.77
N GLY A 40 4.46 -18.90 24.42
CA GLY A 40 5.11 -17.66 24.83
C GLY A 40 4.96 -16.50 23.82
N ILE A 41 4.77 -16.80 22.53
CA ILE A 41 4.70 -15.76 21.47
C ILE A 41 3.31 -15.71 20.84
N ALA A 42 2.74 -16.86 20.42
CA ALA A 42 1.46 -16.87 19.70
C ALA A 42 0.23 -16.56 20.61
N TRP A 43 0.24 -17.02 21.87
CA TRP A 43 -0.90 -16.86 22.77
C TRP A 43 -1.10 -15.41 23.30
N PRO A 44 -0.06 -14.68 23.72
CA PRO A 44 -0.19 -13.26 24.05
C PRO A 44 -0.53 -12.40 22.81
N PHE A 45 -0.06 -12.80 21.63
CA PHE A 45 -0.31 -12.12 20.36
C PHE A 45 -1.77 -12.26 19.90
N LEU A 46 -2.35 -13.46 20.00
CA LEU A 46 -3.78 -13.68 19.73
C LEU A 46 -4.67 -12.89 20.71
N LEU A 47 -4.28 -12.79 21.99
CA LEU A 47 -5.02 -11.96 22.95
C LEU A 47 -4.95 -10.46 22.62
N ASN A 48 -3.83 -9.96 22.10
CA ASN A 48 -3.69 -8.57 21.63
C ASN A 48 -4.43 -8.27 20.32
N ILE A 49 -4.65 -9.27 19.46
CA ILE A 49 -5.41 -9.13 18.22
C ILE A 49 -6.93 -9.04 18.50
N PHE A 50 -7.42 -9.77 19.51
CA PHE A 50 -8.85 -9.95 19.73
C PHE A 50 -9.45 -9.19 20.93
N TRP A 51 -8.65 -8.56 21.81
CA TRP A 51 -9.19 -7.89 23.02
C TRP A 51 -8.54 -6.55 23.43
N GLU A 52 -9.37 -5.70 24.05
CA GLU A 52 -8.94 -4.44 24.67
C GLU A 52 -8.15 -4.68 25.98
N PRO A 53 -7.25 -3.74 26.37
CA PRO A 53 -6.32 -3.90 27.50
C PRO A 53 -6.98 -4.25 28.84
N LYS A 54 -8.21 -3.79 29.09
CA LYS A 54 -8.95 -4.06 30.35
C LYS A 54 -9.43 -5.51 30.50
N SER A 55 -9.62 -6.24 29.40
CA SER A 55 -10.09 -7.63 29.43
C SER A 55 -8.98 -8.64 29.75
N ILE A 56 -7.72 -8.25 29.49
CA ILE A 56 -6.53 -9.08 29.69
C ILE A 56 -6.15 -9.15 31.17
N SER A 57 -6.40 -8.10 31.97
CA SER A 57 -6.10 -8.08 33.41
C SER A 57 -6.99 -9.04 34.20
N ILE A 58 -8.27 -9.14 33.86
CA ILE A 58 -9.25 -10.00 34.53
C ILE A 58 -8.88 -11.48 34.33
N LEU A 59 -8.43 -11.85 33.13
CA LEU A 59 -8.04 -13.23 32.84
C LEU A 59 -6.67 -13.60 33.40
N ARG A 60 -5.76 -12.64 33.51
CA ARG A 60 -4.51 -12.84 34.28
C ARG A 60 -4.80 -13.13 35.74
N HIS A 61 -5.75 -12.41 36.35
CA HIS A 61 -6.14 -12.62 37.74
C HIS A 61 -6.81 -13.99 37.96
N GLN A 62 -7.73 -14.39 37.07
CA GLN A 62 -8.40 -15.70 37.17
C GLN A 62 -7.44 -16.88 36.92
N TYR A 63 -6.46 -16.71 36.02
CA TYR A 63 -5.42 -17.72 35.79
C TYR A 63 -4.49 -17.88 37.01
N TRP A 64 -4.18 -16.79 37.71
CA TRP A 64 -3.33 -16.79 38.89
C TRP A 64 -4.03 -17.48 40.08
N GLU A 65 -5.29 -17.15 40.36
CA GLU A 65 -6.09 -17.81 41.42
C GLU A 65 -6.28 -19.32 41.17
N TYR A 66 -6.42 -19.74 39.91
CA TYR A 66 -6.59 -21.15 39.56
C TYR A 66 -5.31 -21.96 39.85
N ASN A 67 -4.14 -21.41 39.53
CA ASN A 67 -2.87 -22.08 39.79
C ASN A 67 -2.50 -22.13 41.27
N GLU A 68 -2.81 -21.07 42.03
CA GLU A 68 -2.58 -21.02 43.47
C GLU A 68 -3.42 -22.08 44.22
N LYS A 69 -4.68 -22.28 43.83
CA LYS A 69 -5.54 -23.34 44.39
C LYS A 69 -5.01 -24.76 44.11
N ILE A 70 -4.44 -24.99 42.93
CA ILE A 70 -3.84 -26.29 42.58
C ILE A 70 -2.55 -26.53 43.37
N GLU A 71 -1.74 -25.50 43.60
CA GLU A 71 -0.50 -25.64 44.36
C GLU A 71 -0.75 -25.92 45.84
N ILE A 72 -1.76 -25.27 46.44
CA ILE A 72 -2.22 -25.53 47.81
C ILE A 72 -2.75 -26.96 47.96
N GLN A 73 -3.48 -27.46 46.96
CA GLN A 73 -4.03 -28.82 46.97
C GLN A 73 -2.94 -29.89 46.83
N ASN A 74 -1.90 -29.63 46.04
CA ASN A 74 -0.75 -30.53 45.90
C ASN A 74 0.13 -30.57 47.15
N ARG A 75 0.31 -29.44 47.86
CA ARG A 75 1.03 -29.41 49.16
C ARG A 75 0.27 -30.17 50.27
N ARG A 76 -1.07 -30.13 50.27
CA ARG A 76 -1.90 -30.92 51.20
C ARG A 76 -1.84 -32.43 50.96
N ILE A 77 -1.64 -32.86 49.72
CA ILE A 77 -1.49 -34.28 49.36
C ILE A 77 -0.07 -34.79 49.70
N ALA A 78 0.95 -33.95 49.53
CA ALA A 78 2.32 -34.28 49.94
C ALA A 78 2.49 -34.36 51.47
N GLY A 79 1.80 -33.50 52.23
CA GLY A 79 1.86 -33.48 53.70
C GLY A 79 1.09 -34.60 54.43
N ARG A 80 0.34 -35.46 53.73
CA ARG A 80 -0.39 -36.61 54.32
C ARG A 80 0.30 -37.96 54.15
N LYS A 81 1.46 -38.01 53.49
CA LYS A 81 2.24 -39.24 53.30
C LYS A 81 3.43 -39.41 54.25
N ALA A 82 3.64 -38.45 55.14
CA ALA A 82 4.62 -38.52 56.22
C ALA A 82 3.86 -38.38 57.54
N ASN A 83 3.31 -39.49 58.02
CA ASN A 83 3.20 -39.86 59.45
C ASN A 83 2.29 -41.08 59.61
N ASP A 84 2.88 -42.09 60.26
CA ASP A 84 2.29 -43.13 61.10
C ASP A 84 1.82 -44.47 60.50
N GLU A 85 2.66 -45.47 60.81
CA GLU A 85 2.42 -46.90 60.85
C GLU A 85 1.69 -47.35 62.13
N SER A 86 0.94 -48.44 62.02
CA SER A 86 0.49 -49.41 63.05
C SER A 86 -0.69 -49.08 63.99
N TRP A 87 -1.84 -49.76 63.78
CA TRP A 87 -2.46 -50.81 64.64
C TRP A 87 -3.87 -51.20 64.09
N LEU A 88 -4.18 -52.50 64.08
CA LEU A 88 -5.40 -53.20 63.56
C LEU A 88 -6.62 -53.13 64.53
N PRO A 89 -7.80 -53.72 64.23
CA PRO A 89 -8.66 -53.64 63.04
C PRO A 89 -10.13 -53.25 63.41
N LEU A 90 -10.84 -52.49 62.58
CA LEU A 90 -12.30 -52.31 62.75
C LEU A 90 -13.09 -52.64 61.49
N LYS A 91 -14.20 -53.34 61.74
CA LYS A 91 -15.06 -54.08 60.83
C LYS A 91 -15.51 -53.28 59.61
N THR A 92 -15.50 -53.99 58.49
CA THR A 92 -16.05 -53.64 57.18
C THR A 92 -17.50 -53.15 57.25
N TYR A 93 -17.74 -51.91 56.87
CA TYR A 93 -19.01 -51.48 56.29
C TYR A 93 -18.83 -51.28 54.79
N ASN A 94 -19.45 -52.16 54.01
CA ASN A 94 -19.56 -52.05 52.56
C ASN A 94 -20.35 -50.78 52.20
N THR A 95 -19.64 -49.72 51.83
CA THR A 95 -20.24 -48.62 51.05
C THR A 95 -19.86 -48.82 49.58
N SER A 96 -20.88 -49.08 48.78
CA SER A 96 -20.88 -49.26 47.34
C SER A 96 -20.09 -48.13 46.65
N ARG A 97 -18.91 -48.47 46.13
CA ARG A 97 -18.16 -47.58 45.23
C ARG A 97 -18.84 -47.57 43.86
N ASN A 98 -19.47 -46.45 43.53
CA ASN A 98 -19.79 -46.12 42.14
C ASN A 98 -18.48 -46.07 41.33
N LEU A 99 -18.26 -47.11 40.53
CA LEU A 99 -17.17 -47.20 39.56
C LEU A 99 -17.44 -46.25 38.40
N PHE A 100 -17.03 -44.99 38.53
CA PHE A 100 -16.66 -44.21 37.35
C PHE A 100 -15.29 -44.70 36.87
N THR A 101 -15.28 -45.76 36.08
CA THR A 101 -14.09 -46.13 35.31
C THR A 101 -13.78 -44.99 34.35
N LYS A 102 -12.75 -44.19 34.65
CA LYS A 102 -12.08 -43.42 33.59
C LYS A 102 -11.61 -44.45 32.58
N ALA A 103 -12.20 -44.45 31.39
CA ALA A 103 -11.69 -45.24 30.27
C ALA A 103 -10.18 -44.96 30.16
N ALA A 104 -9.36 -46.01 30.24
CA ALA A 104 -7.94 -45.89 29.98
C ALA A 104 -7.77 -45.23 28.60
N PRO A 105 -6.87 -44.26 28.42
CA PRO A 105 -6.61 -43.72 27.09
C PRO A 105 -6.23 -44.89 26.20
N ALA A 106 -7.04 -45.14 25.16
CA ALA A 106 -6.81 -46.22 24.22
C ALA A 106 -5.35 -46.15 23.74
N SER A 107 -4.62 -47.26 23.81
CA SER A 107 -3.24 -47.31 23.33
C SER A 107 -3.24 -47.07 21.81
N ARG A 108 -2.97 -45.83 21.40
CA ARG A 108 -2.84 -45.51 19.98
C ARG A 108 -1.55 -46.16 19.48
N SER A 109 -1.65 -46.96 18.42
CA SER A 109 -0.48 -47.55 17.77
C SER A 109 0.51 -46.44 17.38
N PRO A 110 1.81 -46.59 17.67
CA PRO A 110 2.84 -45.63 17.22
C PRO A 110 2.78 -45.34 15.72
N ILE A 111 2.38 -46.34 14.92
CA ILE A 111 2.18 -46.21 13.47
C ILE A 111 1.02 -45.25 13.18
N THR A 112 -0.12 -45.41 13.86
CA THR A 112 -1.28 -44.53 13.70
C THR A 112 -0.97 -43.09 14.12
N THR A 113 -0.26 -42.91 15.25
CA THR A 113 0.20 -41.58 15.67
C THR A 113 1.15 -40.96 14.65
N GLY A 114 2.09 -41.75 14.12
CA GLY A 114 3.00 -41.32 13.06
C GLY A 114 2.26 -40.89 11.79
N LEU A 115 1.28 -41.66 11.33
CA LEU A 115 0.46 -41.33 10.18
C LEU A 115 -0.33 -40.02 10.37
N TYR A 116 -0.97 -39.84 11.53
CA TYR A 116 -1.69 -38.58 11.82
C TYR A 116 -0.75 -37.38 11.92
N ALA A 117 0.42 -37.55 12.53
CA ALA A 117 1.42 -36.48 12.61
C ALA A 117 1.90 -36.07 11.21
N THR A 118 2.23 -37.05 10.36
CA THR A 118 2.64 -36.80 8.96
C THR A 118 1.53 -36.12 8.17
N ALA A 119 0.30 -36.62 8.25
CA ALA A 119 -0.83 -36.00 7.58
C ALA A 119 -1.05 -34.55 8.04
N LEU A 120 -0.94 -34.27 9.35
CA LEU A 120 -1.06 -32.91 9.89
C LEU A 120 0.05 -31.99 9.37
N ILE A 121 1.30 -32.45 9.35
CA ILE A 121 2.43 -31.66 8.84
C ILE A 121 2.24 -31.35 7.35
N LEU A 122 1.92 -32.36 6.54
CA LEU A 122 1.72 -32.19 5.09
C LEU A 122 0.54 -31.26 4.78
N SER A 123 -0.60 -31.44 5.45
CA SER A 123 -1.77 -30.58 5.28
C SER A 123 -1.53 -29.15 5.74
N THR A 124 -0.82 -28.96 6.86
CA THR A 124 -0.45 -27.62 7.35
C THR A 124 0.52 -26.93 6.40
N GLY A 125 1.52 -27.66 5.87
CA GLY A 125 2.47 -27.15 4.90
C GLY A 125 1.80 -26.75 3.58
N LEU A 126 0.93 -27.63 3.05
CA LEU A 126 0.17 -27.34 1.83
C LEU A 126 -0.77 -26.14 2.02
N PHE A 127 -1.45 -26.07 3.17
CA PHE A 127 -2.28 -24.91 3.50
C PHE A 127 -1.46 -23.63 3.60
N ALA A 128 -0.27 -23.66 4.20
CA ALA A 128 0.60 -22.49 4.28
C ALA A 128 1.02 -22.01 2.89
N VAL A 129 1.47 -22.90 2.00
CA VAL A 129 1.79 -22.55 0.61
C VAL A 129 0.57 -21.95 -0.09
N TYR A 130 -0.60 -22.55 0.06
CA TYR A 130 -1.83 -22.06 -0.54
C TYR A 130 -2.34 -20.74 0.07
N TYR A 131 -2.06 -20.46 1.34
CA TYR A 131 -2.40 -19.20 1.99
C TYR A 131 -1.44 -18.07 1.57
N PHE A 132 -0.14 -18.36 1.53
CA PHE A 132 0.86 -17.34 1.21
C PHE A 132 0.91 -16.99 -0.29
N ASP A 133 0.35 -17.81 -1.18
CA ASP A 133 0.14 -17.42 -2.58
C ASP A 133 -1.05 -16.45 -2.69
N SER A 134 -0.79 -15.20 -3.12
CA SER A 134 -1.81 -14.16 -3.28
C SER A 134 -2.88 -14.53 -4.32
N ARG A 135 -2.57 -15.41 -5.28
CA ARG A 135 -3.47 -15.87 -6.35
C ARG A 135 -4.47 -16.91 -5.87
N SER A 136 -4.27 -17.45 -4.69
CA SER A 136 -5.13 -18.47 -4.10
C SER A 136 -6.60 -18.05 -4.07
N ALA A 137 -7.47 -18.96 -4.53
CA ALA A 137 -8.91 -18.76 -4.52
C ALA A 137 -9.45 -18.53 -3.10
N LEU A 138 -8.74 -19.01 -2.06
CA LEU A 138 -9.06 -18.75 -0.65
C LEU A 138 -9.27 -17.26 -0.38
N HIS A 139 -8.40 -16.41 -0.90
CA HIS A 139 -8.43 -14.98 -0.60
C HIS A 139 -9.68 -14.33 -1.16
N ARG A 140 -9.92 -14.49 -2.47
CA ARG A 140 -11.02 -13.83 -3.17
C ARG A 140 -12.38 -14.43 -2.83
N TYR A 141 -12.48 -15.76 -2.76
CA TYR A 141 -13.77 -16.45 -2.70
C TYR A 141 -14.18 -16.89 -1.29
N VAL A 142 -13.26 -16.86 -0.31
CA VAL A 142 -13.57 -17.21 1.09
C VAL A 142 -13.30 -16.03 2.02
N ILE A 143 -12.05 -15.57 2.11
CA ILE A 143 -11.64 -14.54 3.07
C ILE A 143 -12.39 -13.23 2.80
N MET A 144 -12.42 -12.74 1.56
CA MET A 144 -13.07 -11.47 1.24
C MET A 144 -14.59 -11.48 1.51
N PRO A 145 -15.37 -12.49 1.09
CA PRO A 145 -16.78 -12.60 1.49
C PRO A 145 -16.98 -12.63 3.01
N VAL A 146 -16.18 -13.42 3.74
CA VAL A 146 -16.26 -13.49 5.21
C VAL A 146 -15.97 -12.12 5.84
N LEU A 147 -14.90 -11.44 5.43
CA LEU A 147 -14.56 -10.10 5.94
C LEU A 147 -15.66 -9.08 5.64
N ARG A 148 -16.25 -9.13 4.45
CA ARG A 148 -17.31 -8.19 4.06
C ARG A 148 -18.61 -8.41 4.84
N GLN A 149 -18.93 -9.64 5.21
CA GLN A 149 -20.14 -9.99 5.96
C GLN A 149 -19.97 -9.82 7.48
N THR A 150 -18.76 -9.98 8.00
CA THR A 150 -18.51 -10.00 9.46
C THR A 150 -17.97 -8.69 10.02
N LEU A 151 -17.29 -7.87 9.19
CA LEU A 151 -16.68 -6.61 9.61
C LEU A 151 -17.17 -5.43 8.77
N ASP A 152 -17.29 -4.27 9.43
CA ASP A 152 -17.47 -3.00 8.72
C ASP A 152 -16.25 -2.68 7.83
N ALA A 153 -16.44 -1.77 6.89
CA ALA A 153 -15.45 -1.44 5.87
C ALA A 153 -14.14 -0.88 6.44
N GLU A 154 -14.19 -0.08 7.51
CA GLU A 154 -12.97 0.49 8.10
C GLU A 154 -12.22 -0.57 8.93
N SER A 155 -12.94 -1.42 9.67
CA SER A 155 -12.33 -2.49 10.46
C SER A 155 -11.69 -3.57 9.59
N SER A 156 -12.35 -4.00 8.50
CA SER A 156 -11.75 -4.97 7.57
C SER A 156 -10.47 -4.42 6.93
N HIS A 157 -10.47 -3.14 6.59
CA HIS A 157 -9.33 -2.46 6.00
C HIS A 157 -8.13 -2.41 6.96
N LYS A 158 -8.37 -2.02 8.21
CA LYS A 158 -7.33 -2.00 9.24
C LYS A 158 -6.77 -3.39 9.52
N LEU A 159 -7.61 -4.43 9.48
CA LEU A 159 -7.13 -5.81 9.61
C LEU A 159 -6.20 -6.17 8.45
N ALA A 160 -6.56 -5.84 7.21
CA ALA A 160 -5.72 -6.10 6.04
C ALA A 160 -4.34 -5.42 6.17
N VAL A 161 -4.30 -4.12 6.52
CA VAL A 161 -3.04 -3.39 6.74
C VAL A 161 -2.20 -4.04 7.84
N LYS A 162 -2.80 -4.45 8.97
CA LYS A 162 -2.08 -5.13 10.06
C LYS A 162 -1.49 -6.48 9.63
N VAL A 163 -2.23 -7.27 8.86
CA VAL A 163 -1.76 -8.56 8.35
C VAL A 163 -0.57 -8.34 7.40
N LEU A 164 -0.70 -7.41 6.46
CA LEU A 164 0.38 -7.08 5.51
C LEU A 164 1.62 -6.53 6.23
N ARG A 165 1.44 -5.65 7.22
CA ARG A 165 2.51 -5.12 8.08
C ARG A 165 3.25 -6.21 8.86
N SER A 166 2.56 -7.28 9.26
CA SER A 166 3.13 -8.31 10.14
C SER A 166 4.11 -9.27 9.43
N GLY A 167 4.22 -9.21 8.10
CA GLY A 167 4.97 -10.19 7.31
C GLY A 167 4.23 -11.52 7.11
N LEU A 168 3.03 -11.68 7.70
CA LEU A 168 2.14 -12.82 7.48
C LEU A 168 1.17 -12.59 6.29
N GLY A 169 1.36 -11.52 5.53
CA GLY A 169 0.60 -11.26 4.32
C GLY A 169 0.93 -12.27 3.21
N PRO A 170 -0.04 -12.62 2.35
CA PRO A 170 0.23 -13.31 1.10
C PRO A 170 1.19 -12.51 0.21
N LYS A 171 1.85 -13.20 -0.73
CA LYS A 171 2.79 -12.63 -1.70
C LYS A 171 2.46 -13.09 -3.11
N ASP A 172 2.80 -12.30 -4.11
CA ASP A 172 2.82 -12.74 -5.51
C ASP A 172 4.12 -13.54 -5.75
N PRO A 173 4.05 -14.86 -5.98
CA PRO A 173 5.25 -15.67 -6.18
C PRO A 173 5.75 -15.63 -7.64
N VAL A 174 5.05 -14.92 -8.54
CA VAL A 174 5.31 -14.95 -9.98
C VAL A 174 6.08 -13.69 -10.39
N THR A 175 7.11 -13.87 -11.20
CA THR A 175 7.82 -12.76 -11.86
C THR A 175 6.91 -12.07 -12.88
N ASP A 176 7.12 -10.77 -13.07
CA ASP A 176 6.39 -10.03 -14.10
C ASP A 176 6.86 -10.41 -15.50
N ASP A 177 5.91 -10.34 -16.44
CA ASP A 177 6.15 -10.61 -17.87
C ASP A 177 6.78 -9.37 -18.51
N GLU A 178 7.80 -9.56 -19.36
CA GLU A 178 8.53 -8.47 -20.03
C GLU A 178 7.62 -7.57 -20.87
N ASN A 179 6.49 -8.09 -21.38
CA ASN A 179 5.53 -7.28 -22.14
C ASN A 179 4.85 -6.18 -21.30
N LEU A 180 4.90 -6.27 -19.98
CA LEU A 180 4.39 -5.26 -19.05
C LEU A 180 5.40 -4.14 -18.76
N THR A 181 6.68 -4.36 -19.05
CA THR A 181 7.75 -3.44 -18.69
C THR A 181 7.69 -2.16 -19.52
N PHE A 182 7.95 -1.01 -18.89
CA PHE A 182 7.98 0.31 -19.55
C PHE A 182 8.92 1.29 -18.83
N ASN A 183 9.24 2.42 -19.45
CA ASN A 183 10.04 3.48 -18.82
C ASN A 183 9.14 4.54 -18.18
N LEU A 184 9.47 4.98 -16.96
CA LEU A 184 8.85 6.11 -16.29
C LEU A 184 9.94 6.97 -15.64
N TRP A 185 10.10 8.20 -16.13
CA TRP A 185 11.09 9.17 -15.65
C TRP A 185 12.53 8.63 -15.61
N GLY A 186 12.90 7.79 -16.58
CA GLY A 186 14.22 7.18 -16.65
C GLY A 186 14.34 5.84 -15.93
N HIS A 187 13.35 5.44 -15.11
CA HIS A 187 13.34 4.14 -14.45
C HIS A 187 12.62 3.10 -15.30
N GLN A 188 13.19 1.90 -15.42
CA GLN A 188 12.50 0.75 -16.00
C GLN A 188 11.55 0.16 -14.95
N ILE A 189 10.24 0.27 -15.17
CA ILE A 189 9.20 -0.21 -14.26
C ILE A 189 8.71 -1.59 -14.71
N SER A 190 8.61 -2.53 -13.76
CA SER A 190 8.31 -3.95 -14.00
C SER A 190 6.91 -4.20 -14.59
N ASN A 191 5.90 -3.46 -14.12
CA ASN A 191 4.52 -3.59 -14.58
C ASN A 191 3.73 -2.28 -14.39
N PRO A 192 2.59 -2.08 -15.08
CA PRO A 192 1.87 -0.80 -15.04
C PRO A 192 0.82 -0.67 -13.93
N VAL A 193 0.76 -1.61 -12.97
CA VAL A 193 -0.31 -1.68 -11.96
C VAL A 193 0.21 -1.19 -10.61
N GLY A 194 -0.28 -0.03 -10.19
CA GLY A 194 -0.01 0.58 -8.89
C GLY A 194 -1.17 0.49 -7.90
N LEU A 195 -0.87 0.72 -6.62
CA LEU A 195 -1.83 0.93 -5.56
C LEU A 195 -2.06 2.43 -5.33
N ALA A 196 -3.33 2.86 -5.34
CA ALA A 196 -3.69 4.26 -5.10
C ALA A 196 -3.55 4.66 -3.62
N ALA A 197 -3.37 5.97 -3.36
CA ALA A 197 -3.42 6.51 -2.00
C ALA A 197 -4.69 6.16 -1.25
N GLY A 198 -4.57 6.16 0.07
CA GLY A 198 -5.66 6.01 1.01
C GLY A 198 -5.82 4.57 1.50
N PHE A 199 -5.09 3.60 0.93
CA PHE A 199 -5.04 2.25 1.45
C PHE A 199 -4.12 2.21 2.67
N ASP A 200 -2.82 2.44 2.47
CA ASP A 200 -1.86 2.57 3.58
C ASP A 200 -1.59 4.03 3.91
N LYS A 201 -2.49 4.63 4.68
CA LYS A 201 -2.44 6.08 4.99
C LYS A 201 -1.21 6.48 5.80
N ASP A 202 -0.71 5.58 6.65
CA ASP A 202 0.34 5.91 7.61
C ASP A 202 1.65 5.13 7.35
N GLY A 203 1.83 4.54 6.16
CA GLY A 203 3.04 3.81 5.77
C GLY A 203 3.34 2.59 6.65
N GLU A 204 2.30 1.87 7.06
CA GLU A 204 2.39 0.71 7.95
C GLU A 204 2.77 -0.59 7.23
N ALA A 205 2.40 -0.75 5.96
CA ALA A 205 2.43 -2.03 5.25
C ALA A 205 3.12 -1.92 3.87
N ILE A 206 4.00 -0.94 3.68
CA ILE A 206 4.66 -0.64 2.40
C ILE A 206 5.25 -1.90 1.76
N ASP A 207 6.10 -2.64 2.47
CA ASP A 207 6.75 -3.84 1.92
C ASP A 207 5.76 -4.98 1.68
N GLY A 208 4.78 -5.16 2.58
CA GLY A 208 3.71 -6.14 2.39
C GLY A 208 2.84 -5.83 1.17
N LEU A 209 2.70 -4.55 0.79
CA LEU A 209 1.97 -4.15 -0.41
C LEU A 209 2.78 -4.37 -1.68
N PHE A 210 4.08 -4.04 -1.69
CA PHE A 210 4.95 -4.41 -2.80
C PHE A 210 5.04 -5.94 -2.98
N ASP A 211 5.02 -6.72 -1.89
CA ASP A 211 4.98 -8.18 -1.93
C ASP A 211 3.76 -8.75 -2.67
N LEU A 212 2.69 -7.96 -2.85
CA LEU A 212 1.52 -8.35 -3.65
C LEU A 212 1.70 -8.13 -5.16
N GLY A 213 2.86 -7.64 -5.59
CA GLY A 213 3.24 -7.49 -7.00
C GLY A 213 2.91 -6.13 -7.62
N PHE A 214 2.54 -5.12 -6.83
CA PHE A 214 2.40 -3.75 -7.31
C PHE A 214 3.78 -3.15 -7.61
N SER A 215 3.96 -2.49 -8.75
CA SER A 215 5.18 -1.74 -9.07
C SER A 215 5.16 -0.31 -8.49
N TRP A 216 4.02 0.15 -8.02
CA TRP A 216 3.85 1.47 -7.42
C TRP A 216 3.00 1.35 -6.17
N VAL A 217 3.49 1.88 -5.04
CA VAL A 217 2.72 1.98 -3.80
C VAL A 217 2.63 3.44 -3.38
N GLU A 218 1.41 3.98 -3.38
CA GLU A 218 1.13 5.34 -2.90
C GLU A 218 0.60 5.31 -1.46
N ILE A 219 1.42 5.74 -0.49
CA ILE A 219 0.97 5.92 0.90
C ILE A 219 0.31 7.28 1.11
N GLY A 220 -0.42 7.46 2.21
CA GLY A 220 -1.09 8.72 2.53
C GLY A 220 -2.55 8.81 2.06
N SER A 221 -3.15 9.99 1.93
CA SER A 221 -2.58 11.33 2.15
C SER A 221 -2.16 11.57 3.59
N ILE A 222 -0.92 12.02 3.79
CA ILE A 222 -0.33 12.32 5.08
C ILE A 222 -0.39 13.83 5.31
N THR A 223 -0.81 14.23 6.51
CA THR A 223 -0.84 15.63 6.95
C THR A 223 0.33 15.94 7.88
N PRO A 224 0.80 17.21 7.97
CA PRO A 224 1.89 17.58 8.88
C PRO A 224 1.66 17.15 10.33
N LYS A 225 0.54 17.58 10.91
CA LYS A 225 0.10 17.20 12.26
C LYS A 225 -0.81 15.98 12.21
N PRO A 226 -0.80 15.12 13.25
CA PRO A 226 -1.78 14.04 13.38
C PRO A 226 -3.21 14.59 13.43
N GLN A 227 -4.15 13.87 12.81
CA GLN A 227 -5.58 14.17 12.93
C GLN A 227 -6.43 12.89 12.77
N PRO A 228 -7.57 12.78 13.48
CA PRO A 228 -8.39 11.56 13.49
C PRO A 228 -9.23 11.36 12.21
N GLY A 229 -9.35 12.39 11.37
CA GLY A 229 -10.30 12.48 10.27
C GLY A 229 -11.74 12.73 10.73
N ASN A 230 -12.70 12.58 9.82
CA ASN A 230 -14.13 12.80 10.12
C ASN A 230 -14.71 11.67 11.01
N PRO A 231 -15.82 11.91 11.73
CA PRO A 231 -16.48 10.92 12.58
C PRO A 231 -16.90 9.65 11.82
N LYS A 232 -16.95 8.51 12.52
CA LYS A 232 -17.41 7.21 11.98
C LYS A 232 -18.92 7.05 12.14
N PRO A 233 -19.60 6.24 11.30
CA PRO A 233 -19.08 5.55 10.11
C PRO A 233 -18.81 6.53 8.95
N ARG A 234 -17.76 6.26 8.19
CA ARG A 234 -17.24 7.16 7.14
C ARG A 234 -16.78 6.46 5.87
N VAL A 235 -17.05 5.16 5.76
CA VAL A 235 -16.78 4.36 4.57
C VAL A 235 -17.88 3.33 4.44
N PHE A 236 -18.45 3.24 3.24
CA PHE A 236 -19.66 2.49 2.93
C PHE A 236 -19.42 1.66 1.68
N ARG A 237 -19.64 0.35 1.77
CA ARG A 237 -19.54 -0.56 0.62
C ARG A 237 -20.85 -0.54 -0.16
N LEU A 238 -20.77 -0.23 -1.45
CA LEU A 238 -21.87 -0.37 -2.39
C LEU A 238 -21.62 -1.65 -3.19
N SER A 239 -21.88 -2.80 -2.57
CA SER A 239 -21.48 -4.11 -3.12
C SER A 239 -22.17 -4.43 -4.44
N GLU A 240 -23.42 -3.99 -4.62
CA GLU A 240 -24.18 -4.17 -5.87
C GLU A 240 -23.62 -3.35 -7.04
N ASP A 241 -22.85 -2.31 -6.73
CA ASP A 241 -22.31 -1.35 -7.69
C ASP A 241 -20.78 -1.51 -7.87
N ASN A 242 -20.15 -2.48 -7.19
CA ASN A 242 -18.68 -2.61 -7.09
C ASN A 242 -18.01 -1.27 -6.74
N ALA A 243 -18.60 -0.57 -5.76
CA ALA A 243 -18.25 0.81 -5.44
C ALA A 243 -18.07 1.03 -3.93
N ILE A 244 -17.43 2.14 -3.58
CA ILE A 244 -17.28 2.59 -2.20
C ILE A 244 -17.57 4.09 -2.15
N ILE A 245 -18.36 4.51 -1.17
CA ILE A 245 -18.47 5.91 -0.76
C ILE A 245 -17.66 6.12 0.51
N ASN A 246 -16.83 7.15 0.57
CA ASN A 246 -16.10 7.49 1.79
C ASN A 246 -16.04 8.99 2.06
N ARG A 247 -15.99 9.33 3.35
CA ARG A 247 -15.84 10.67 3.88
C ARG A 247 -14.73 10.77 4.92
N TYR A 248 -13.56 10.19 4.64
CA TYR A 248 -12.49 10.04 5.63
C TYR A 248 -11.98 11.37 6.23
N GLY A 249 -11.75 12.40 5.42
CA GLY A 249 -11.18 13.68 5.89
C GLY A 249 -9.72 13.59 6.34
N PHE A 250 -8.88 12.90 5.58
CA PHE A 250 -7.44 12.70 5.85
C PHE A 250 -7.10 12.29 7.31
N PRO A 251 -7.57 11.14 7.81
CA PRO A 251 -7.02 10.57 9.04
C PRO A 251 -5.52 10.27 8.81
N SER A 252 -4.67 10.74 9.71
CA SER A 252 -3.21 10.71 9.57
C SER A 252 -2.55 10.72 10.95
N GLN A 253 -1.47 9.95 11.10
CA GLN A 253 -0.62 9.95 12.30
C GLN A 253 0.48 11.02 12.28
N GLY A 254 0.47 11.90 11.28
CA GLY A 254 1.40 13.03 11.16
C GLY A 254 2.72 12.66 10.48
N HIS A 255 3.43 13.68 9.99
CA HIS A 255 4.71 13.53 9.28
C HIS A 255 5.75 12.75 10.08
N ALA A 256 5.95 13.09 11.35
CA ALA A 256 6.96 12.47 12.19
C ALA A 256 6.79 10.94 12.31
N THR A 257 5.55 10.49 12.54
CA THR A 257 5.25 9.07 12.68
C THR A 257 5.49 8.32 11.38
N VAL A 258 4.99 8.83 10.25
CA VAL A 258 5.13 8.14 8.97
C VAL A 258 6.59 8.15 8.51
N LEU A 259 7.31 9.27 8.68
CA LEU A 259 8.74 9.36 8.38
C LEU A 259 9.54 8.33 9.18
N SER A 260 9.22 8.13 10.47
CA SER A 260 9.90 7.11 11.28
C SER A 260 9.72 5.69 10.72
N ARG A 261 8.56 5.38 10.14
CA ARG A 261 8.28 4.08 9.51
C ARG A 261 9.01 3.92 8.20
N ILE A 262 9.03 4.95 7.35
CA ILE A 262 9.79 4.92 6.10
C ILE A 262 11.28 4.71 6.40
N ARG A 263 11.83 5.45 7.37
CA ARG A 263 13.24 5.30 7.79
C ARG A 263 13.55 3.93 8.39
N ALA A 264 12.61 3.31 9.08
CA ALA A 264 12.79 1.96 9.64
C ALA A 264 12.89 0.86 8.57
N ARG A 265 12.49 1.13 7.32
CA ARG A 265 12.67 0.20 6.19
C ARG A 265 14.10 0.20 5.63
N LEU A 266 14.85 1.28 5.86
CA LEU A 266 16.16 1.46 5.26
C LEU A 266 17.15 0.46 5.87
N PRO A 267 17.92 -0.26 5.04
CA PRO A 267 18.89 -1.23 5.54
C PRO A 267 19.99 -0.50 6.33
N ILE A 268 20.21 -0.93 7.58
CA ILE A 268 21.19 -0.29 8.50
C ILE A 268 22.64 -0.45 7.99
N PHE A 269 22.91 -1.42 7.12
CA PHE A 269 24.28 -1.84 6.75
C PHE A 269 24.55 -1.98 5.25
N LEU A 270 23.56 -1.73 4.37
CA LEU A 270 23.76 -1.84 2.92
C LEU A 270 23.79 -0.45 2.28
N ALA A 271 25.00 0.03 2.03
CA ALA A 271 25.30 1.07 1.06
C ALA A 271 25.46 0.43 -0.33
N GLY A 272 24.43 -0.28 -0.78
CA GLY A 272 24.27 -0.53 -2.21
C GLY A 272 23.76 0.76 -2.86
N GLU A 273 24.09 0.98 -4.13
CA GLU A 273 23.48 2.04 -4.95
C GLU A 273 22.00 1.71 -5.12
N GLN A 274 21.17 2.11 -4.15
CA GLN A 274 19.74 1.93 -4.24
C GLN A 274 19.20 3.09 -5.07
N GLU A 275 18.73 2.78 -6.29
CA GLU A 275 18.26 3.80 -7.23
C GLU A 275 16.90 4.39 -6.82
N THR A 276 16.10 3.67 -6.03
CA THR A 276 14.72 4.05 -5.68
C THR A 276 14.40 3.84 -4.19
N ALA A 277 13.55 4.71 -3.65
CA ALA A 277 13.03 4.67 -2.28
C ALA A 277 12.01 3.53 -2.04
N SER A 278 11.56 2.86 -3.10
CA SER A 278 10.79 1.61 -2.99
C SER A 278 11.60 0.48 -2.35
N LEU A 279 12.93 0.56 -2.45
CA LEU A 279 13.88 -0.48 -2.06
C LEU A 279 13.76 -1.76 -2.90
N ARG A 280 13.16 -1.66 -4.09
CA ARG A 280 12.89 -2.77 -4.99
C ARG A 280 13.11 -2.35 -6.44
N ASP A 281 13.71 -3.24 -7.21
CA ASP A 281 13.93 -3.01 -8.62
C ASP A 281 12.60 -2.90 -9.37
N GLY A 282 12.57 -2.01 -10.36
CA GLY A 282 11.40 -1.75 -11.18
C GLY A 282 10.15 -1.33 -10.43
N SER A 283 10.31 -0.68 -9.27
CA SER A 283 9.21 -0.21 -8.43
C SER A 283 9.47 1.19 -7.86
N LEU A 284 8.40 1.95 -7.61
CA LEU A 284 8.44 3.30 -7.06
C LEU A 284 7.57 3.44 -5.79
N LEU A 285 8.09 4.13 -4.78
CA LEU A 285 7.36 4.56 -3.60
C LEU A 285 6.89 6.00 -3.76
N ALA A 286 5.56 6.17 -3.73
CA ALA A 286 4.93 7.48 -3.76
C ALA A 286 4.39 7.86 -2.38
N VAL A 287 4.59 9.12 -2.00
CA VAL A 287 4.07 9.70 -0.75
C VAL A 287 3.06 10.78 -1.08
N ASN A 288 1.79 10.52 -0.77
CA ASN A 288 0.71 11.46 -1.02
C ASN A 288 0.62 12.48 0.13
N LEU A 289 0.72 13.76 -0.22
CA LEU A 289 0.73 14.90 0.69
C LEU A 289 -0.68 15.47 0.82
N GLY A 290 -1.12 15.68 2.05
CA GLY A 290 -2.40 16.29 2.37
C GLY A 290 -2.25 17.47 3.32
N LYS A 291 -3.27 18.33 3.33
CA LYS A 291 -3.37 19.50 4.21
C LYS A 291 -4.11 19.15 5.50
N ASN A 292 -3.66 19.67 6.64
CA ASN A 292 -4.43 19.58 7.88
C ASN A 292 -5.76 20.34 7.74
N LYS A 293 -6.82 19.85 8.41
CA LYS A 293 -8.15 20.47 8.35
C LYS A 293 -8.17 21.90 8.92
N GLU A 294 -7.34 22.14 9.93
CA GLU A 294 -7.25 23.42 10.65
C GLU A 294 -6.37 24.46 9.94
N SER A 295 -5.56 24.05 8.98
CA SER A 295 -4.73 24.99 8.21
C SER A 295 -5.61 25.90 7.35
N PRO A 296 -5.21 27.15 7.07
CA PRO A 296 -5.93 28.04 6.16
C PRO A 296 -6.23 27.40 4.81
N ALA A 297 -7.34 27.75 4.17
CA ALA A 297 -7.81 27.05 2.97
C ALA A 297 -6.83 27.16 1.79
N ASP A 298 -6.19 28.33 1.67
CA ASP A 298 -5.21 28.76 0.67
C ASP A 298 -3.75 28.46 1.05
N SER A 299 -3.52 27.90 2.24
CA SER A 299 -2.18 27.59 2.75
C SER A 299 -1.47 26.52 1.90
N VAL A 300 -0.24 26.84 1.49
CA VAL A 300 0.68 25.95 0.75
C VAL A 300 1.69 25.26 1.68
N GLU A 301 1.82 25.77 2.91
CA GLU A 301 2.85 25.42 3.88
C GLU A 301 2.82 23.94 4.26
N ASP A 302 1.63 23.34 4.36
CA ASP A 302 1.50 21.92 4.68
C ASP A 302 2.10 21.03 3.58
N PHE A 303 1.90 21.40 2.31
CA PHE A 303 2.47 20.68 1.18
C PHE A 303 3.99 20.89 1.12
N VAL A 304 4.47 22.13 1.30
CA VAL A 304 5.91 22.44 1.37
C VAL A 304 6.59 21.68 2.51
N ALA A 305 5.95 21.60 3.68
CA ALA A 305 6.44 20.81 4.81
C ALA A 305 6.50 19.31 4.45
N GLY A 306 5.53 18.81 3.69
CA GLY A 306 5.51 17.45 3.16
C GLY A 306 6.68 17.16 2.23
N VAL A 307 6.95 18.06 1.28
CA VAL A 307 8.10 17.98 0.36
C VAL A 307 9.41 17.91 1.13
N ARG A 308 9.60 18.82 2.11
CA ARG A 308 10.80 18.85 2.96
C ARG A 308 10.97 17.60 3.82
N THR A 309 9.88 17.06 4.33
CA THR A 309 9.89 15.90 5.23
C THR A 309 10.20 14.61 4.46
N PHE A 310 9.49 14.36 3.37
CA PHE A 310 9.48 13.07 2.71
C PHE A 310 10.37 13.01 1.47
N GLY A 311 10.73 14.14 0.88
CA GLY A 311 11.46 14.17 -0.38
C GLY A 311 12.74 13.33 -0.41
N PRO A 312 13.59 13.34 0.64
CA PRO A 312 14.78 12.48 0.68
C PRO A 312 14.50 10.95 0.75
N TYR A 313 13.25 10.54 0.93
CA TYR A 313 12.82 9.17 1.24
C TYR A 313 11.68 8.67 0.34
N SER A 314 11.44 9.32 -0.80
CA SER A 314 10.38 8.99 -1.74
C SER A 314 10.87 9.11 -3.17
N ASP A 315 10.34 8.29 -4.07
CA ASP A 315 10.56 8.44 -5.51
C ASP A 315 9.64 9.51 -6.08
N VAL A 316 8.43 9.60 -5.51
CA VAL A 316 7.38 10.50 -5.95
C VAL A 316 6.70 11.14 -4.75
N LEU A 317 6.44 12.45 -4.86
CA LEU A 317 5.57 13.19 -3.94
C LEU A 317 4.31 13.59 -4.69
N VAL A 318 3.16 13.21 -4.16
CA VAL A 318 1.86 13.49 -4.77
C VAL A 318 1.19 14.67 -4.06
N VAL A 319 0.94 15.76 -4.78
CA VAL A 319 0.21 16.95 -4.30
C VAL A 319 -1.29 16.69 -4.46
N ASN A 320 -1.99 16.42 -3.36
CA ASN A 320 -3.42 16.06 -3.40
C ASN A 320 -4.34 17.24 -3.05
N VAL A 321 -4.94 17.80 -4.09
CA VAL A 321 -5.90 18.92 -4.01
C VAL A 321 -7.35 18.48 -4.29
N SER A 322 -7.61 17.17 -4.35
CA SER A 322 -8.84 16.64 -4.97
C SER A 322 -9.80 15.92 -4.02
N SER A 323 -9.45 15.77 -2.74
CA SER A 323 -10.34 15.15 -1.74
C SER A 323 -11.63 15.96 -1.57
N PRO A 324 -12.83 15.35 -1.74
CA PRO A 324 -14.10 16.01 -1.44
C PRO A 324 -14.38 16.11 0.07
N ASN A 325 -13.53 15.51 0.91
CA ASN A 325 -13.81 15.27 2.32
C ASN A 325 -13.09 16.25 3.26
N THR A 326 -12.29 17.15 2.69
CA THR A 326 -11.58 18.23 3.38
C THR A 326 -12.17 19.55 2.87
N PRO A 327 -12.90 20.32 3.70
CA PRO A 327 -13.56 21.55 3.25
C PRO A 327 -12.58 22.51 2.56
N GLY A 328 -13.01 23.11 1.45
CA GLY A 328 -12.22 24.09 0.69
C GLY A 328 -11.07 23.53 -0.16
N LEU A 329 -10.64 22.27 0.06
CA LEU A 329 -9.45 21.74 -0.60
C LEU A 329 -9.54 21.74 -2.13
N ARG A 330 -10.70 21.37 -2.69
CA ARG A 330 -10.92 21.37 -4.14
C ARG A 330 -10.87 22.76 -4.77
N GLY A 331 -11.03 23.83 -3.98
CA GLY A 331 -10.84 25.21 -4.41
C GLY A 331 -9.39 25.51 -4.78
N LEU A 332 -8.41 24.74 -4.29
CA LEU A 332 -7.01 24.85 -4.70
C LEU A 332 -6.76 24.42 -6.15
N GLN A 333 -7.74 23.82 -6.83
CA GLN A 333 -7.65 23.51 -8.26
C GLN A 333 -7.96 24.72 -9.17
N ASN A 334 -8.39 25.86 -8.60
CA ASN A 334 -8.52 27.11 -9.35
C ASN A 334 -7.13 27.59 -9.81
N LYS A 335 -7.02 28.05 -11.06
CA LYS A 335 -5.77 28.39 -11.74
C LYS A 335 -4.73 29.09 -10.87
N ALA A 336 -5.07 30.26 -10.31
CA ALA A 336 -4.13 31.08 -9.54
C ALA A 336 -3.66 30.42 -8.22
N SER A 337 -4.59 29.77 -7.49
CA SER A 337 -4.24 29.04 -6.26
C SER A 337 -3.39 27.82 -6.57
N LEU A 338 -3.71 27.12 -7.65
CA LEU A 338 -2.95 25.95 -8.09
C LEU A 338 -1.54 26.36 -8.51
N GLU A 339 -1.39 27.42 -9.30
CA GLU A 339 -0.10 27.94 -9.76
C GLU A 339 0.79 28.35 -8.59
N THR A 340 0.23 29.05 -7.60
CA THR A 340 0.93 29.42 -6.37
C THR A 340 1.40 28.19 -5.59
N LEU A 341 0.51 27.20 -5.43
CA LEU A 341 0.82 25.96 -4.72
C LEU A 341 1.92 25.16 -5.44
N LEU A 342 1.76 24.91 -6.74
CA LEU A 342 2.68 24.09 -7.53
C LEU A 342 4.06 24.73 -7.65
N THR A 343 4.12 26.05 -7.85
CA THR A 343 5.39 26.81 -7.81
C THR A 343 6.09 26.63 -6.46
N SER A 344 5.36 26.76 -5.35
CA SER A 344 5.92 26.67 -4.00
C SER A 344 6.48 25.27 -3.67
N VAL A 345 5.78 24.20 -4.07
CA VAL A 345 6.26 22.83 -3.85
C VAL A 345 7.40 22.46 -4.78
N THR A 346 7.41 22.95 -6.02
CA THR A 346 8.55 22.79 -6.95
C THR A 346 9.79 23.46 -6.42
N GLN A 347 9.69 24.73 -5.99
CA GLN A 347 10.78 25.41 -5.31
C GLN A 347 11.26 24.63 -4.09
N ALA A 348 10.35 24.14 -3.24
CA ALA A 348 10.74 23.34 -2.08
C ALA A 348 11.49 22.06 -2.46
N ARG A 349 11.08 21.38 -3.55
CA ARG A 349 11.72 20.17 -4.08
C ARG A 349 13.12 20.48 -4.63
N ASP A 350 13.27 21.57 -5.36
CA ASP A 350 14.54 21.96 -5.99
C ASP A 350 15.60 22.34 -4.94
N HIS A 351 15.17 22.88 -3.79
CA HIS A 351 16.03 23.19 -2.66
C HIS A 351 16.36 21.97 -1.77
N LEU A 352 15.80 20.79 -2.06
CA LEU A 352 16.17 19.58 -1.31
C LEU A 352 17.64 19.22 -1.57
N PRO A 353 18.39 18.81 -0.52
CA PRO A 353 19.70 18.21 -0.71
C PRO A 353 19.53 16.85 -1.41
N ILE A 354 20.55 16.45 -2.18
CA ILE A 354 20.61 15.11 -2.75
C ILE A 354 20.74 14.11 -1.59
N SER A 355 19.90 13.08 -1.60
CA SER A 355 19.85 12.04 -0.58
C SER A 355 20.73 10.86 -1.01
N SER A 356 21.31 10.13 -0.06
CA SER A 356 21.98 8.85 -0.35
C SER A 356 20.99 7.71 -0.63
N ILE A 357 19.69 7.92 -0.37
CA ILE A 357 18.61 6.93 -0.56
C ILE A 357 17.91 7.12 -1.89
N ASN A 358 17.83 8.36 -2.36
CA ASN A 358 17.33 8.70 -3.68
C ASN A 358 18.36 9.65 -4.30
N SER A 359 19.13 9.11 -5.25
CA SER A 359 20.18 9.85 -5.97
C SER A 359 19.59 10.95 -6.85
N GLN A 360 18.29 10.88 -7.14
CA GLN A 360 17.52 11.92 -7.82
C GLN A 360 16.62 12.67 -6.84
N ARG A 361 16.18 13.88 -7.21
CA ARG A 361 15.10 14.54 -6.48
C ARG A 361 13.77 13.82 -6.77
N PRO A 362 12.84 13.74 -5.80
CA PRO A 362 11.56 13.10 -6.02
C PRO A 362 10.77 13.80 -7.13
N ARG A 363 10.01 13.03 -7.90
CA ARG A 363 9.07 13.56 -8.90
C ARG A 363 7.86 14.17 -8.21
N LEU A 364 7.39 15.32 -8.68
CA LEU A 364 6.18 15.97 -8.18
C LEU A 364 5.00 15.62 -9.08
N VAL A 365 3.95 15.04 -8.51
CA VAL A 365 2.77 14.60 -9.25
C VAL A 365 1.51 15.25 -8.68
N LEU A 366 0.70 15.87 -9.52
CA LEU A 366 -0.58 16.45 -9.11
C LEU A 366 -1.69 15.39 -9.10
N LYS A 367 -2.56 15.35 -8.07
CA LYS A 367 -3.75 14.48 -8.09
C LYS A 367 -5.04 15.30 -8.14
N ILE A 368 -5.78 15.18 -9.24
CA ILE A 368 -6.98 15.99 -9.53
C ILE A 368 -8.29 15.25 -9.30
N ALA A 369 -9.39 16.00 -9.15
CA ALA A 369 -10.73 15.44 -9.04
C ALA A 369 -11.30 15.11 -10.42
N PRO A 370 -12.21 14.13 -10.53
CA PRO A 370 -12.95 13.89 -11.78
C PRO A 370 -14.07 14.92 -12.03
N ASP A 371 -14.41 15.72 -11.01
CA ASP A 371 -15.52 16.67 -11.04
C ASP A 371 -15.06 18.03 -11.54
N LEU A 372 -14.53 18.06 -12.77
CA LEU A 372 -13.99 19.24 -13.43
C LEU A 372 -14.61 19.36 -14.82
N ASP A 373 -14.91 20.58 -15.25
CA ASP A 373 -15.28 20.85 -16.64
C ASP A 373 -14.04 20.95 -17.55
N GLN A 374 -14.29 21.00 -18.85
CA GLN A 374 -13.26 21.06 -19.88
C GLN A 374 -12.29 22.25 -19.67
N SER A 375 -12.82 23.44 -19.39
CA SER A 375 -12.04 24.68 -19.19
C SER A 375 -11.13 24.57 -17.96
N GLN A 376 -11.65 23.99 -16.87
CA GLN A 376 -10.86 23.74 -15.66
C GLN A 376 -9.71 22.76 -15.92
N ILE A 377 -9.92 21.72 -16.74
CA ILE A 377 -8.87 20.76 -17.11
C ILE A 377 -7.80 21.44 -17.97
N GLU A 378 -8.19 22.30 -18.90
CA GLU A 378 -7.28 23.10 -19.74
C GLU A 378 -6.43 24.06 -18.90
N ASP A 379 -7.04 24.76 -17.94
CA ASP A 379 -6.31 25.62 -17.00
C ASP A 379 -5.31 24.83 -16.15
N ILE A 380 -5.70 23.65 -15.66
CA ILE A 380 -4.81 22.76 -14.91
C ILE A 380 -3.63 22.31 -15.78
N ALA A 381 -3.87 21.94 -17.04
CA ALA A 381 -2.82 21.55 -17.97
C ALA A 381 -1.82 22.70 -18.19
N GLY A 382 -2.30 23.93 -18.38
CA GLY A 382 -1.48 25.13 -18.47
C GLY A 382 -0.61 25.35 -17.23
N VAL A 383 -1.17 25.19 -16.04
CA VAL A 383 -0.42 25.33 -14.78
C VAL A 383 0.63 24.23 -14.63
N ILE A 384 0.32 22.97 -14.98
CA ILE A 384 1.28 21.86 -14.92
C ILE A 384 2.51 22.17 -15.78
N MET A 385 2.30 22.63 -17.03
CA MET A 385 3.40 22.98 -17.94
C MET A 385 4.28 24.14 -17.45
N GLY A 386 3.71 25.09 -16.69
CA GLY A 386 4.43 26.27 -16.19
C GLY A 386 5.13 26.10 -14.84
N THR A 387 4.88 25.02 -14.10
CA THR A 387 5.26 24.92 -12.67
C THR A 387 6.22 23.78 -12.34
N GLY A 388 6.75 23.07 -13.35
CA GLY A 388 7.75 22.01 -13.14
C GLY A 388 7.17 20.75 -12.48
N ILE A 389 5.88 20.47 -12.68
CA ILE A 389 5.24 19.24 -12.24
C ILE A 389 5.55 18.11 -13.24
N ASP A 390 5.98 16.96 -12.72
CA ASP A 390 6.49 15.84 -13.52
C ASP A 390 5.41 14.87 -14.00
N GLY A 391 4.17 15.01 -13.52
CA GLY A 391 3.08 14.11 -13.91
C GLY A 391 1.76 14.41 -13.18
N VAL A 392 0.72 13.66 -13.54
CA VAL A 392 -0.63 13.88 -13.01
C VAL A 392 -1.40 12.57 -12.81
N ILE A 393 -2.08 12.43 -11.67
CA ILE A 393 -2.98 11.32 -11.37
C ILE A 393 -4.42 11.76 -11.62
N VAL A 394 -5.09 11.02 -12.50
CA VAL A 394 -6.48 11.24 -12.92
C VAL A 394 -7.25 9.93 -12.65
N SER A 395 -8.03 9.82 -11.59
CA SER A 395 -8.48 10.88 -10.69
C SER A 395 -8.74 10.41 -9.25
N ASN A 396 -9.20 11.33 -8.41
CA ASN A 396 -9.74 11.04 -7.10
C ASN A 396 -11.21 10.57 -7.18
N THR A 397 -11.89 10.44 -6.05
CA THR A 397 -13.32 10.08 -6.00
C THR A 397 -14.23 11.20 -6.51
N THR A 398 -15.41 10.86 -7.06
CA THR A 398 -16.43 11.82 -7.52
C THR A 398 -17.47 12.13 -6.45
N ILE A 399 -18.01 13.35 -6.42
CA ILE A 399 -19.22 13.66 -5.63
C ILE A 399 -20.52 13.35 -6.38
N GLN A 400 -20.44 13.06 -7.68
CA GLN A 400 -21.60 12.71 -8.48
C GLN A 400 -22.21 11.38 -7.99
N ARG A 401 -23.51 11.24 -8.24
CA ARG A 401 -24.29 10.04 -7.90
C ARG A 401 -25.06 9.61 -9.15
N PRO A 402 -24.46 8.75 -10.00
CA PRO A 402 -25.15 8.24 -11.18
C PRO A 402 -26.50 7.61 -10.80
N SER A 403 -27.54 7.88 -11.58
CA SER A 403 -28.92 7.44 -11.29
C SER A 403 -29.06 5.91 -11.25
N HIS A 404 -28.16 5.19 -11.90
CA HIS A 404 -28.13 3.73 -11.97
C HIS A 404 -27.50 3.04 -10.75
N LEU A 405 -27.04 3.78 -9.72
CA LEU A 405 -26.57 3.20 -8.47
C LEU A 405 -27.71 2.45 -7.75
N LYS A 406 -27.45 1.20 -7.38
CA LYS A 406 -28.42 0.27 -6.79
C LYS A 406 -28.39 0.26 -5.27
N SER A 407 -27.19 0.31 -4.68
CA SER A 407 -27.03 0.15 -3.23
C SER A 407 -27.80 1.19 -2.43
N ALA A 408 -28.40 0.76 -1.32
CA ALA A 408 -29.05 1.66 -0.37
C ALA A 408 -28.11 2.75 0.19
N SER A 409 -26.80 2.49 0.24
CA SER A 409 -25.80 3.47 0.70
C SER A 409 -25.49 4.57 -0.32
N ARG A 410 -26.13 4.60 -1.51
CA ARG A 410 -25.90 5.63 -2.54
C ARG A 410 -26.15 7.07 -2.06
N THR A 411 -26.99 7.25 -1.03
CA THR A 411 -27.32 8.54 -0.43
C THR A 411 -26.27 9.05 0.55
N GLU A 412 -25.26 8.23 0.89
CA GLU A 412 -24.20 8.64 1.79
C GLU A 412 -23.38 9.79 1.21
N ILE A 413 -23.05 10.76 2.07
CA ILE A 413 -22.17 11.88 1.71
C ILE A 413 -20.71 11.43 1.61
N GLY A 414 -19.95 12.10 0.74
CA GLY A 414 -18.53 11.85 0.49
C GLY A 414 -18.23 11.52 -0.96
N GLY A 415 -17.02 11.02 -1.21
CA GLY A 415 -16.56 10.64 -2.54
C GLY A 415 -16.92 9.20 -2.90
N LEU A 416 -17.52 9.01 -4.08
CA LEU A 416 -17.78 7.73 -4.74
C LEU A 416 -16.54 7.27 -5.52
N SER A 417 -16.26 5.97 -5.44
CA SER A 417 -15.17 5.27 -6.14
C SER A 417 -15.66 3.92 -6.66
N GLY A 418 -14.86 3.27 -7.52
CA GLY A 418 -15.18 1.96 -8.09
C GLY A 418 -15.72 2.03 -9.51
N SER A 419 -16.34 0.96 -9.98
CA SER A 419 -16.79 0.84 -11.37
C SER A 419 -17.59 2.05 -11.90
N PRO A 420 -18.51 2.68 -11.13
CA PRO A 420 -19.34 3.77 -11.64
C PRO A 420 -18.60 5.06 -12.00
N ILE A 421 -17.31 5.19 -11.63
CA ILE A 421 -16.54 6.43 -11.86
C ILE A 421 -15.62 6.37 -13.10
N LYS A 422 -15.54 5.19 -13.73
CA LYS A 422 -14.59 4.92 -14.82
C LYS A 422 -14.77 5.89 -15.98
N HIS A 423 -16.00 6.16 -16.42
CA HIS A 423 -16.24 7.03 -17.58
C HIS A 423 -15.86 8.49 -17.30
N TYR A 424 -16.18 9.03 -16.11
CA TYR A 424 -15.75 10.39 -15.73
C TYR A 424 -14.23 10.52 -15.77
N THR A 425 -13.54 9.50 -15.25
CA THR A 425 -12.08 9.51 -15.18
C THR A 425 -11.45 9.35 -16.56
N LEU A 426 -11.96 8.44 -17.40
CA LEU A 426 -11.47 8.29 -18.79
C LEU A 426 -11.67 9.55 -19.62
N THR A 427 -12.80 10.25 -19.47
CA THR A 427 -13.02 11.54 -20.12
C THR A 427 -11.97 12.54 -19.68
N ALA A 428 -11.73 12.68 -18.37
CA ALA A 428 -10.71 13.59 -17.85
C ALA A 428 -9.29 13.23 -18.34
N VAL A 429 -8.94 11.93 -18.42
CA VAL A 429 -7.67 11.46 -18.98
C VAL A 429 -7.51 11.90 -20.43
N LYS A 430 -8.53 11.69 -21.28
CA LYS A 430 -8.49 12.07 -22.70
C LYS A 430 -8.37 13.58 -22.88
N THR A 431 -9.18 14.35 -22.15
CA THR A 431 -9.13 15.82 -22.20
C THR A 431 -7.75 16.33 -21.76
N LEU A 432 -7.21 15.79 -20.67
CA LEU A 432 -5.91 16.22 -20.17
C LEU A 432 -4.77 15.79 -21.10
N ARG A 433 -4.85 14.59 -21.69
CA ARG A 433 -3.84 14.10 -22.65
C ARG A 433 -3.72 15.04 -23.85
N ALA A 434 -4.85 15.49 -24.40
CA ALA A 434 -4.92 16.45 -25.50
C ALA A 434 -4.32 17.84 -25.18
N ASN A 435 -4.19 18.18 -23.90
CA ASN A 435 -3.71 19.49 -23.45
C ASN A 435 -2.34 19.44 -22.77
N LEU A 436 -1.72 18.26 -22.68
CA LEU A 436 -0.40 18.07 -22.10
C LEU A 436 0.59 17.58 -23.16
N PRO A 437 1.87 17.98 -23.09
CA PRO A 437 2.91 17.47 -23.97
C PRO A 437 3.25 16.02 -23.64
N SER A 438 3.78 15.29 -24.62
CA SER A 438 4.01 13.83 -24.54
C SER A 438 4.87 13.38 -23.36
N HIS A 439 5.82 14.21 -22.93
CA HIS A 439 6.75 13.90 -21.85
C HIS A 439 6.13 13.97 -20.45
N ILE A 440 4.91 14.51 -20.29
CA ILE A 440 4.21 14.54 -18.99
C ILE A 440 3.31 13.30 -18.89
N PRO A 441 3.66 12.29 -18.05
CA PRO A 441 2.87 11.09 -17.86
C PRO A 441 1.56 11.35 -17.12
N ILE A 442 0.53 10.60 -17.51
CA ILE A 442 -0.77 10.54 -16.82
C ILE A 442 -0.89 9.18 -16.13
N ILE A 443 -1.24 9.19 -14.85
CA ILE A 443 -1.52 7.98 -14.06
C ILE A 443 -3.04 7.84 -13.92
N GLY A 444 -3.61 6.81 -14.53
CA GLY A 444 -5.05 6.53 -14.50
C GLY A 444 -5.51 5.93 -13.16
N CYS A 445 -6.56 6.46 -12.54
CA CYS A 445 -7.07 6.00 -11.25
C CYS A 445 -8.59 6.18 -11.19
N GLY A 446 -9.35 5.10 -11.39
CA GLY A 446 -10.81 5.15 -11.25
C GLY A 446 -11.52 3.99 -11.92
N GLY A 447 -12.17 3.14 -11.13
CA GLY A 447 -13.00 2.05 -11.66
C GLY A 447 -12.26 0.96 -12.43
N ILE A 448 -10.95 0.79 -12.19
CA ILE A 448 -10.13 -0.27 -12.79
C ILE A 448 -10.33 -1.57 -11.98
N SER A 449 -10.86 -2.60 -12.63
CA SER A 449 -11.17 -3.90 -12.02
C SER A 449 -10.60 -5.10 -12.80
N SER A 450 -10.15 -4.85 -14.03
CA SER A 450 -9.66 -5.86 -14.96
C SER A 450 -8.49 -5.34 -15.81
N GLY A 451 -7.80 -6.26 -16.51
CA GLY A 451 -6.78 -5.89 -17.49
C GLY A 451 -7.34 -5.11 -18.69
N GLU A 452 -8.59 -5.36 -19.09
CA GLU A 452 -9.25 -4.56 -20.14
C GLU A 452 -9.45 -3.12 -19.69
N ASP A 453 -9.91 -2.90 -18.45
CA ASP A 453 -10.03 -1.54 -17.91
C ASP A 453 -8.67 -0.83 -17.94
N ALA A 454 -7.59 -1.51 -17.54
CA ALA A 454 -6.24 -0.95 -17.56
C ALA A 454 -5.79 -0.58 -19.00
N LEU A 455 -6.08 -1.43 -19.99
CA LEU A 455 -5.78 -1.16 -21.38
C LEU A 455 -6.62 -0.02 -21.98
N GLU A 456 -7.86 0.17 -21.53
CA GLU A 456 -8.65 1.36 -21.90
C GLU A 456 -7.99 2.66 -21.44
N TYR A 457 -7.41 2.67 -20.24
CA TYR A 457 -6.62 3.81 -19.75
C TYR A 457 -5.33 4.00 -20.56
N ALA A 458 -4.60 2.91 -20.85
CA ALA A 458 -3.39 2.97 -21.66
C ALA A 458 -3.66 3.56 -23.05
N ARG A 459 -4.70 3.07 -23.72
CA ARG A 459 -5.15 3.55 -25.03
C ARG A 459 -5.67 4.99 -24.99
N ALA A 460 -6.08 5.50 -23.81
CA ALA A 460 -6.43 6.89 -23.61
C ALA A 460 -5.21 7.79 -23.33
N GLY A 461 -4.00 7.24 -23.27
CA GLY A 461 -2.76 7.97 -23.04
C GLY A 461 -2.29 8.00 -21.57
N ALA A 462 -2.84 7.13 -20.71
CA ALA A 462 -2.30 6.93 -19.37
C ALA A 462 -1.06 6.02 -19.42
N THR A 463 0.04 6.45 -18.80
CA THR A 463 1.30 5.71 -18.77
C THR A 463 1.24 4.49 -17.85
N MET A 464 0.48 4.59 -16.76
CA MET A 464 0.23 3.50 -15.82
C MET A 464 -1.12 3.68 -15.13
N VAL A 465 -1.55 2.70 -14.33
CA VAL A 465 -2.84 2.71 -13.64
C VAL A 465 -2.74 2.44 -12.14
N GLN A 466 -3.70 2.94 -11.36
CA GLN A 466 -3.82 2.69 -9.94
C GLN A 466 -5.13 1.98 -9.58
N VAL A 467 -5.03 1.07 -8.63
CA VAL A 467 -6.14 0.24 -8.14
C VAL A 467 -6.42 0.55 -6.67
N TYR A 468 -7.71 0.55 -6.30
CA TYR A 468 -8.16 0.63 -4.90
C TYR A 468 -9.41 -0.21 -4.69
N THR A 469 -10.53 0.16 -5.32
CA THR A 469 -11.84 -0.38 -4.96
C THR A 469 -11.93 -1.87 -5.25
N SER A 470 -11.48 -2.32 -6.42
CA SER A 470 -11.43 -3.75 -6.78
C SER A 470 -10.52 -4.52 -5.83
N PHE A 471 -9.38 -3.97 -5.41
CA PHE A 471 -8.52 -4.59 -4.39
C PHE A 471 -9.25 -4.77 -3.05
N GLY A 472 -10.03 -3.76 -2.63
CA GLY A 472 -10.88 -3.83 -1.43
C GLY A 472 -12.03 -4.83 -1.51
N TYR A 473 -12.43 -5.28 -2.72
CA TYR A 473 -13.48 -6.29 -2.92
C TYR A 473 -12.94 -7.69 -3.19
N ASP A 474 -11.91 -7.80 -4.03
CA ASP A 474 -11.37 -9.06 -4.53
C ASP A 474 -10.13 -9.55 -3.78
N GLY A 475 -9.52 -8.69 -2.95
CA GLY A 475 -8.42 -9.06 -2.05
C GLY A 475 -7.05 -9.15 -2.72
N VAL A 476 -6.14 -9.84 -2.05
CA VAL A 476 -4.68 -9.83 -2.29
C VAL A 476 -4.24 -10.20 -3.72
N GLY A 477 -4.96 -11.07 -4.41
CA GLY A 477 -4.62 -11.51 -5.78
C GLY A 477 -5.06 -10.54 -6.88
N THR A 478 -5.60 -9.36 -6.55
CA THR A 478 -6.13 -8.41 -7.54
C THR A 478 -5.05 -7.87 -8.48
N CYS A 479 -3.88 -7.48 -7.95
CA CYS A 479 -2.79 -6.96 -8.77
C CYS A 479 -2.34 -7.98 -9.81
N ARG A 480 -1.93 -9.18 -9.36
CA ARG A 480 -1.52 -10.29 -10.23
C ARG A 480 -2.58 -10.58 -11.30
N ARG A 481 -3.84 -10.79 -10.91
CA ARG A 481 -4.92 -11.05 -11.88
C ARG A 481 -5.06 -9.98 -12.97
N ILE A 482 -4.94 -8.70 -12.62
CA ILE A 482 -4.98 -7.62 -13.62
C ILE A 482 -3.76 -7.73 -14.55
N LYS A 483 -2.55 -7.97 -14.01
CA LYS A 483 -1.33 -8.20 -14.80
C LYS A 483 -1.49 -9.38 -15.78
N ASP A 484 -1.99 -10.54 -15.33
CA ASP A 484 -2.24 -11.70 -16.21
C ASP A 484 -3.20 -11.36 -17.36
N GLN A 485 -4.29 -10.63 -17.05
CA GLN A 485 -5.27 -10.24 -18.05
C GLN A 485 -4.70 -9.24 -19.07
N ILE A 486 -3.82 -8.33 -18.65
CA ILE A 486 -3.10 -7.44 -19.55
C ILE A 486 -2.19 -8.27 -20.46
N VAL A 487 -1.37 -9.17 -19.90
CA VAL A 487 -0.44 -10.02 -20.67
C VAL A 487 -1.18 -10.85 -21.71
N GLU A 488 -2.29 -11.48 -21.33
CA GLU A 488 -3.10 -12.29 -22.26
C GLU A 488 -3.55 -11.47 -23.48
N LYS A 489 -3.93 -10.21 -23.26
CA LYS A 489 -4.37 -9.29 -24.32
C LYS A 489 -3.20 -8.79 -25.16
N LEU A 490 -2.09 -8.42 -24.53
CA LEU A 490 -0.87 -7.98 -25.22
C LEU A 490 -0.32 -9.06 -26.15
N GLN A 491 -0.26 -10.32 -25.67
CA GLN A 491 0.18 -11.47 -26.47
C GLN A 491 -0.74 -11.73 -27.67
N LYS A 492 -2.06 -11.60 -27.49
CA LYS A 492 -3.04 -11.71 -28.59
C LYS A 492 -2.89 -10.59 -29.62
N GLU A 493 -2.56 -9.38 -29.19
CA GLU A 493 -2.35 -8.21 -30.04
C GLU A 493 -0.92 -8.12 -30.62
N GLY A 494 -0.01 -9.00 -30.21
CA GLY A 494 1.39 -9.00 -30.67
C GLY A 494 2.16 -7.72 -30.28
N THR A 495 1.83 -7.12 -29.15
CA THR A 495 2.34 -5.80 -28.72
C THR A 495 2.78 -5.81 -27.25
N THR A 496 3.34 -4.70 -26.78
CA THR A 496 3.74 -4.49 -25.38
C THR A 496 2.95 -3.34 -24.76
N TRP A 497 2.95 -3.24 -23.43
CA TRP A 497 2.34 -2.11 -22.72
C TRP A 497 2.94 -0.78 -23.21
N ALA A 498 4.27 -0.70 -23.25
CA ALA A 498 4.99 0.49 -23.71
C ALA A 498 4.53 0.94 -25.11
N LYS A 499 4.43 0.02 -26.07
CA LYS A 499 3.97 0.34 -27.45
C LYS A 499 2.54 0.86 -27.51
N ILE A 500 1.63 0.32 -26.69
CA ILE A 500 0.24 0.84 -26.61
C ILE A 500 0.23 2.27 -26.10
N VAL A 501 0.97 2.53 -25.02
CA VAL A 501 1.06 3.86 -24.42
C VAL A 501 1.73 4.85 -25.37
N GLU A 502 2.88 4.50 -25.95
CA GLU A 502 3.62 5.33 -26.92
C GLU A 502 2.70 5.75 -28.07
N LYS A 503 2.00 4.78 -28.69
CA LYS A 503 1.04 5.08 -29.76
C LYS A 503 -0.04 6.08 -29.31
N ALA A 504 -0.65 5.86 -28.14
CA ALA A 504 -1.71 6.74 -27.65
C ALA A 504 -1.18 8.14 -27.28
N VAL A 505 0.00 8.22 -26.66
CA VAL A 505 0.66 9.48 -26.31
C VAL A 505 1.05 10.24 -27.57
N ASP A 506 1.61 9.58 -28.58
CA ASP A 506 1.97 10.20 -29.85
C ASP A 506 0.75 10.69 -30.62
N GLU A 507 -0.36 9.96 -30.58
CA GLU A 507 -1.59 10.33 -31.27
C GLU A 507 -2.30 11.50 -30.60
N PHE A 508 -2.40 11.48 -29.26
CA PHE A 508 -3.29 12.36 -28.52
C PHE A 508 -2.62 13.48 -27.74
N SER A 509 -1.30 13.52 -27.59
CA SER A 509 -0.66 14.61 -26.84
C SER A 509 -0.73 15.94 -27.57
N LEU A 510 -0.71 17.03 -26.79
CA LEU A 510 -0.47 18.36 -27.33
C LEU A 510 0.86 18.32 -28.10
N LYS A 511 0.80 18.63 -29.39
CA LYS A 511 1.99 18.76 -30.22
C LYS A 511 2.63 20.09 -29.87
N ASP A 512 3.93 20.07 -29.57
CA ASP A 512 4.69 21.31 -29.48
C ASP A 512 4.51 22.05 -30.81
N GLU A 513 3.79 23.18 -30.79
CA GLU A 513 3.89 24.10 -31.91
C GLU A 513 5.33 24.58 -31.90
N LEU A 514 6.15 24.08 -32.83
CA LEU A 514 7.35 24.81 -33.25
C LEU A 514 6.90 26.26 -33.46
N PRO A 515 7.58 27.26 -32.87
CA PRO A 515 7.14 28.64 -32.96
C PRO A 515 6.83 28.94 -34.43
N LYS A 516 5.57 29.27 -34.73
CA LYS A 516 5.16 29.72 -36.05
C LYS A 516 5.92 31.01 -36.32
N VAL A 517 7.09 30.91 -36.94
CA VAL A 517 7.71 32.04 -37.61
C VAL A 517 6.68 32.51 -38.62
N LYS A 518 6.07 33.67 -38.37
CA LYS A 518 5.18 34.30 -39.34
C LYS A 518 5.96 34.40 -40.64
N PRO A 519 5.47 33.88 -41.78
CA PRO A 519 6.11 34.12 -43.06
C PRO A 519 6.08 35.63 -43.31
N GLY A 520 7.23 36.30 -43.13
CA GLY A 520 7.37 37.74 -43.38
C GLY A 520 7.94 38.60 -42.25
N GLU A 521 8.18 38.09 -41.04
CA GLU A 521 8.86 38.87 -39.98
C GLU A 521 9.99 38.05 -39.37
N GLY A 522 11.21 38.28 -39.86
CA GLY A 522 12.45 37.60 -39.46
C GLY A 522 13.04 36.78 -40.60
N THR A 523 13.83 37.44 -41.45
CA THR A 523 14.44 36.82 -42.64
C THR A 523 15.38 35.69 -42.21
N VAL A 524 15.49 34.65 -43.04
CA VAL A 524 16.47 33.54 -42.92
C VAL A 524 17.88 34.07 -42.58
N ASN A 525 18.21 35.29 -43.00
CA ASN A 525 19.45 35.98 -42.66
C ASN A 525 19.63 36.29 -41.17
N GLN A 526 18.59 36.60 -40.40
CA GLN A 526 18.69 36.81 -38.95
C GLN A 526 18.95 35.49 -38.21
N LEU A 527 18.33 34.40 -38.65
CA LEU A 527 18.60 33.06 -38.10
C LEU A 527 20.01 32.58 -38.44
N ILE A 528 20.50 32.90 -39.64
CA ILE A 528 21.90 32.64 -40.04
C ILE A 528 22.85 33.52 -39.21
N GLU A 529 22.56 34.81 -39.01
CA GLU A 529 23.38 35.70 -38.18
C GLU A 529 23.42 35.26 -36.72
N GLU A 530 22.29 34.81 -36.15
CA GLU A 530 22.25 34.28 -34.78
C GLU A 530 23.02 32.96 -34.66
N ALA A 531 22.90 32.05 -35.63
CA ALA A 531 23.65 30.80 -35.67
C ALA A 531 25.16 31.04 -35.82
N GLU A 532 25.57 32.00 -36.67
CA GLU A 532 26.96 32.40 -36.82
C GLU A 532 27.50 33.10 -35.57
N HIS A 533 26.69 33.91 -34.90
CA HIS A 533 27.05 34.53 -33.63
C HIS A 533 27.23 33.48 -32.52
N LEU A 534 26.35 32.48 -32.45
CA LEU A 534 26.44 31.37 -31.51
C LEU A 534 27.71 30.53 -31.75
N ASN A 535 28.02 30.23 -33.01
CA ASN A 535 29.24 29.52 -33.38
C ASN A 535 30.50 30.32 -33.01
N LYS A 536 30.53 31.64 -33.24
CA LYS A 536 31.64 32.50 -32.80
C LYS A 536 31.79 32.51 -31.28
N LEU A 537 30.70 32.46 -30.52
CA LEU A 537 30.76 32.35 -29.06
C LEU A 537 31.30 31.00 -28.61
N LEU A 538 30.92 29.90 -29.27
CA LEU A 538 31.43 28.56 -29.00
C LEU A 538 32.92 28.46 -29.32
N ASP A 539 33.38 28.99 -30.45
CA ASP A 539 34.81 29.02 -30.82
C ASP A 539 35.63 29.87 -29.83
N LYS A 540 35.08 30.99 -29.37
CA LYS A 540 35.69 31.83 -28.34
C LYS A 540 35.72 31.14 -26.97
N PHE A 541 34.76 30.27 -26.69
CA PHE A 541 34.74 29.45 -25.48
C PHE A 541 35.76 28.30 -25.56
N GLY A 542 35.83 27.62 -26.72
CA GLY A 542 36.81 26.56 -27.00
C GLY A 542 38.24 27.06 -26.91
N SER A 543 38.58 28.15 -27.62
CA SER A 543 39.92 28.78 -27.53
C SER A 543 40.28 29.25 -26.12
N LYS A 544 39.30 29.67 -25.31
CA LYS A 544 39.53 30.02 -23.91
C LYS A 544 39.79 28.77 -23.06
N MET A 545 39.11 27.66 -23.29
CA MET A 545 39.38 26.38 -22.63
C MET A 545 40.75 25.81 -23.04
N ASP A 546 41.12 25.89 -24.31
CA ASP A 546 42.44 25.45 -24.79
C ASP A 546 43.56 26.30 -24.17
N SER A 547 43.38 27.62 -24.04
CA SER A 547 44.34 28.50 -23.37
C SER A 547 44.50 28.21 -21.87
N VAL A 548 43.45 27.70 -21.22
CA VAL A 548 43.48 27.27 -19.82
C VAL A 548 44.19 25.92 -19.71
N ASN A 549 43.96 25.01 -20.67
CA ASN A 549 44.63 23.72 -20.71
C ASN A 549 46.14 23.87 -20.94
N ASP A 550 46.56 24.73 -21.88
CA ASP A 550 47.98 25.01 -22.16
C ASP A 550 48.69 25.65 -20.95
N ARG A 551 48.03 26.55 -20.21
CA ARG A 551 48.58 27.10 -18.96
C ARG A 551 48.71 26.05 -17.86
N THR A 552 47.80 25.09 -17.82
CA THR A 552 47.83 24.00 -16.83
C THR A 552 48.94 23.00 -17.15
N ILE A 553 49.18 22.71 -18.43
CA ILE A 553 50.28 21.85 -18.91
C ILE A 553 51.64 22.54 -18.73
N ALA A 554 51.74 23.85 -18.98
CA ALA A 554 52.96 24.63 -18.75
C ALA A 554 53.32 24.76 -17.24
N ALA A 555 52.31 24.81 -16.36
CA ALA A 555 52.53 24.80 -14.91
C ALA A 555 52.98 23.42 -14.37
N ALA A 556 52.58 22.33 -15.03
CA ALA A 556 52.96 20.96 -14.66
C ALA A 556 54.35 20.54 -15.17
N SER A 557 55.00 21.34 -16.03
CA SER A 557 56.29 21.03 -16.66
C SER A 557 57.46 21.87 -16.15
N GLN A 558 57.28 22.69 -15.12
CA GLN A 558 58.40 23.32 -14.42
C GLN A 558 59.09 22.30 -13.48
N PRO A 559 60.42 22.06 -13.59
CA PRO A 559 61.12 21.18 -12.68
C PRO A 559 61.21 21.83 -11.29
N MET A 560 60.85 21.08 -10.25
CA MET A 560 61.11 21.47 -8.85
C MET A 560 62.62 21.69 -8.67
N LEU A 561 62.99 22.92 -8.34
CA LEU A 561 64.29 23.30 -7.77
C LEU A 561 64.13 23.53 -6.27
#